data_AF-A0A3E2GUC6-F1
#
_entry.id   AF-A0A3E2GUC6-F1
#
_cell.length_a   1.000
_cell.length_b   1.000
_cell.length_c   1.000
_cell.angle_alpha   90.00
_cell.angle_beta   90.00
_cell.angle_gamma   90.00
#
_symmetry.space_group_name_H-M   'P 1'
#
loop_
_entity.id
_entity.type
_entity.pdbx_description
1 polymer ?
#
loop_
_entity_poly.entity_id
_entity_poly.type
_entity_poly.pdbx_seq_one_letter_code
_entity_poly.pdbx_strand_id
1 'polypeptide(L)'
;MLQTLDVDSRSFIGCDNTIMILIFEISQLDNWKKDANESQKLSIVELAKRGSRIEERIHHKIAEIENASLSRQSSKRDSRWLLMSAYADINRIFALSAIVYLHVVISGAHPELPEVKEGVSKNLAALQSLEDKELLVNAVWAFCISGSLAVESQQGSFREPFSAAKVTNSTVGSFAEAFKIMETCWEMRRNSSCSCDWVSAMDKLGRYVLLR
;
A
#
# COMPACT_ATOMS: atom_id res chain seq x y z
N MET A 1 33.02 24.70 11.83
CA MET A 1 32.78 24.09 10.50
C MET A 1 31.72 23.02 10.70
N LEU A 2 30.45 23.43 10.78
CA LEU A 2 29.33 22.49 10.84
C LEU A 2 29.15 21.95 9.43
N GLN A 3 29.53 20.69 9.22
CA GLN A 3 29.18 19.96 8.01
C GLN A 3 27.66 19.92 7.97
N THR A 4 27.08 20.69 7.05
CA THR A 4 25.72 20.50 6.58
C THR A 4 25.63 19.05 6.15
N LEU A 5 24.94 18.23 6.96
CA LEU A 5 24.39 16.97 6.50
C LEU A 5 23.60 17.32 5.25
N ASP A 6 24.16 16.96 4.10
CA ASP A 6 23.46 16.93 2.83
C ASP A 6 22.43 15.82 2.93
N VAL A 7 21.38 16.07 3.72
CA VAL A 7 20.16 15.29 3.65
C VAL A 7 19.61 15.65 2.30
N ASP A 8 19.75 14.73 1.34
CA ASP A 8 19.15 14.85 0.03
C ASP A 8 17.64 15.02 0.22
N SER A 9 17.21 16.28 0.23
CA SER A 9 15.84 16.72 0.50
C SER A 9 14.84 16.27 -0.58
N ARG A 10 15.32 15.53 -1.58
CA ARG A 10 14.52 14.83 -2.58
C ARG A 10 13.94 13.49 -2.08
N SER A 11 14.40 12.97 -0.95
CA SER A 11 14.21 11.55 -0.60
C SER A 11 12.94 11.19 0.20
N PHE A 12 12.16 12.14 0.72
CA PHE A 12 10.97 11.81 1.52
C PHE A 12 9.72 12.50 0.99
N ILE A 13 8.93 11.76 0.22
CA ILE A 13 7.59 12.17 -0.22
C ILE A 13 6.60 11.64 0.80
N GLY A 14 6.01 12.54 1.58
CA GLY A 14 5.01 12.19 2.57
C GLY A 14 3.69 11.69 1.97
N CYS A 15 2.93 10.95 2.77
CA CYS A 15 1.55 10.60 2.46
C CYS A 15 0.61 11.74 2.89
N ASP A 16 -0.40 12.02 2.09
CA ASP A 16 -1.50 12.94 2.34
C ASP A 16 -2.22 12.53 3.63
N ASN A 17 -2.49 13.52 4.48
CA ASN A 17 -3.07 13.30 5.80
C ASN A 17 -4.44 12.63 5.73
N THR A 18 -5.25 12.93 4.71
CA THR A 18 -6.56 12.29 4.52
C THR A 18 -6.39 10.79 4.25
N ILE A 19 -5.41 10.41 3.44
CA ILE A 19 -5.10 9.00 3.17
C ILE A 19 -4.62 8.30 4.45
N MET A 20 -3.74 8.95 5.22
CA MET A 20 -3.29 8.40 6.51
C MET A 20 -4.43 8.21 7.50
N ILE A 21 -5.37 9.17 7.58
CA ILE A 21 -6.59 9.05 8.40
C ILE A 21 -7.44 7.87 7.92
N LEU A 22 -7.63 7.70 6.61
CA LEU A 22 -8.40 6.59 6.07
C LEU A 22 -7.75 5.24 6.37
N ILE A 23 -6.42 5.13 6.26
CA ILE A 23 -5.67 3.92 6.65
C ILE A 23 -5.88 3.61 8.14
N PHE A 24 -5.83 4.63 9.00
CA PHE A 24 -6.10 4.48 10.43
C PHE A 24 -7.57 4.10 10.72
N GLU A 25 -8.54 4.60 9.96
CA GLU A 25 -9.93 4.18 10.07
C GLU A 25 -10.12 2.71 9.65
N ILE A 26 -9.39 2.22 8.63
CA ILE A 26 -9.39 0.80 8.26
C ILE A 26 -8.84 -0.05 9.40
N SER A 27 -7.76 0.37 10.05
CA SER A 27 -7.18 -0.37 11.18
C SER A 27 -8.12 -0.39 12.39
N GLN A 28 -8.81 0.72 12.67
CA GLN A 28 -9.88 0.74 13.67
C GLN A 28 -11.04 -0.20 13.30
N LEU A 29 -11.41 -0.28 12.02
CA LEU A 29 -12.43 -1.23 11.55
C LEU A 29 -11.99 -2.69 11.77
N ASP A 30 -10.72 -2.99 11.53
CA ASP A 30 -10.15 -4.32 11.76
C ASP A 30 -10.15 -4.71 13.24
N ASN A 31 -9.73 -3.80 14.12
CA ASN A 31 -9.79 -4.02 15.57
C ASN A 31 -11.22 -4.19 16.06
N TRP A 32 -12.15 -3.34 15.62
CA TRP A 32 -13.57 -3.50 15.92
C TRP A 32 -14.13 -4.84 15.42
N LYS A 33 -13.75 -5.29 14.22
CA LYS A 33 -14.16 -6.60 13.67
C LYS A 33 -13.69 -7.74 14.56
N LYS A 34 -12.45 -7.70 15.04
CA LYS A 34 -11.89 -8.71 15.96
C LYS A 34 -12.64 -8.73 17.28
N ASP A 35 -12.82 -7.58 17.93
CA ASP A 35 -13.54 -7.48 19.21
C ASP A 35 -15.00 -7.98 19.09
N ALA A 36 -15.68 -7.60 18.01
CA ALA A 36 -17.05 -8.03 17.74
C ALA A 36 -17.14 -9.53 17.44
N ASN A 37 -16.13 -10.10 16.77
CA ASN A 37 -16.04 -11.52 16.50
C ASN A 37 -15.79 -12.34 17.78
N GLU A 38 -14.86 -11.89 18.63
CA GLU A 38 -14.59 -12.51 19.94
C GLU A 38 -15.82 -12.48 20.86
N SER A 39 -16.59 -11.39 20.79
CA SER A 39 -17.85 -11.25 21.53
C SER A 39 -19.04 -11.97 20.90
N GLN A 40 -18.86 -12.69 19.77
CA GLN A 40 -19.92 -13.32 18.97
C GLN A 40 -21.07 -12.36 18.57
N LYS A 41 -20.74 -11.08 18.37
CA LYS A 41 -21.70 -10.00 18.04
C LYS A 41 -21.38 -9.34 16.69
N LEU A 42 -20.53 -9.96 15.87
CA LEU A 42 -20.16 -9.42 14.57
C LEU A 42 -21.38 -9.40 13.64
N SER A 43 -21.79 -8.20 13.25
CA SER A 43 -22.78 -7.99 12.20
C SER A 43 -22.08 -7.76 10.86
N ILE A 44 -22.25 -8.70 9.93
CA ILE A 44 -21.71 -8.59 8.57
C ILE A 44 -22.30 -7.38 7.83
N VAL A 45 -23.58 -7.06 8.09
CA VAL A 45 -24.25 -5.88 7.51
C VAL A 45 -23.59 -4.59 7.99
N GLU A 46 -23.29 -4.48 9.28
CA GLU A 46 -22.62 -3.30 9.83
C GLU A 46 -21.16 -3.20 9.37
N LEU A 47 -20.45 -4.33 9.30
CA LEU A 47 -19.08 -4.40 8.75
C LEU A 47 -19.05 -3.87 7.30
N ALA A 48 -19.94 -4.38 6.44
CA ALA A 48 -20.05 -3.94 5.06
C ALA A 48 -20.38 -2.44 4.98
N LYS A 49 -21.36 -1.97 5.77
CA LYS A 49 -21.76 -0.55 5.78
C LYS A 49 -20.64 0.38 6.21
N ARG A 50 -19.86 0.02 7.25
CA ARG A 50 -18.69 0.81 7.67
C ARG A 50 -17.60 0.77 6.60
N GLY A 51 -17.36 -0.40 6.02
CA GLY A 51 -16.41 -0.58 4.92
C GLY A 51 -16.73 0.31 3.72
N SER A 52 -17.97 0.26 3.21
CA SER A 52 -18.38 1.05 2.04
C SER A 52 -18.22 2.56 2.25
N ARG A 53 -18.42 3.08 3.47
CA ARG A 53 -18.20 4.50 3.77
C ARG A 53 -16.73 4.91 3.68
N ILE A 54 -15.83 4.04 4.13
CA ILE A 54 -14.38 4.28 4.02
C ILE A 54 -13.97 4.17 2.55
N GLU A 55 -14.44 3.14 1.85
CA GLU A 55 -14.18 2.89 0.44
C GLU A 55 -14.58 4.08 -0.43
N GLU A 56 -15.81 4.60 -0.27
CA GLU A 56 -16.30 5.78 -1.00
C GLU A 56 -15.37 7.00 -0.83
N ARG A 57 -14.91 7.25 0.40
CA ARG A 57 -13.98 8.35 0.70
C ARG A 57 -12.60 8.14 0.07
N ILE A 58 -12.10 6.91 0.03
CA ILE A 58 -10.85 6.59 -0.65
C ILE A 58 -11.00 6.81 -2.17
N HIS A 59 -12.08 6.33 -2.77
CA HIS A 59 -12.36 6.56 -4.20
C HIS A 59 -12.49 8.04 -4.55
N HIS A 60 -13.18 8.82 -3.72
CA HIS A 60 -13.25 10.27 -3.88
C HIS A 60 -11.84 10.91 -3.86
N LYS A 61 -10.98 10.49 -2.93
CA LYS A 61 -9.61 11.00 -2.85
C LYS A 61 -8.76 10.61 -4.07
N ILE A 62 -8.92 9.39 -4.58
CA ILE A 62 -8.25 8.96 -5.84
C ILE A 62 -8.69 9.87 -7.00
N ALA A 63 -10.00 10.11 -7.15
CA ALA A 63 -10.52 10.98 -8.20
C ALA A 63 -10.00 12.43 -8.07
N GLU A 64 -9.90 12.96 -6.84
CA GLU A 64 -9.30 14.27 -6.57
C GLU A 64 -7.85 14.34 -7.05
N ILE A 65 -7.03 13.33 -6.72
CA ILE A 65 -5.61 13.26 -7.14
C ILE A 65 -5.49 13.17 -8.67
N GLU A 66 -6.31 12.36 -9.32
CA GLU A 66 -6.30 12.16 -10.77
C GLU A 66 -6.74 13.45 -11.50
N ASN A 67 -7.81 14.11 -11.05
CA ASN A 67 -8.30 15.37 -11.61
C ASN A 67 -7.27 16.50 -11.44
N ALA A 68 -6.62 16.58 -10.28
CA ALA A 68 -5.55 17.54 -10.05
C ALA A 68 -4.36 17.30 -10.99
N SER A 69 -4.09 16.05 -11.36
CA SER A 69 -2.99 15.70 -12.26
C SER A 69 -3.29 16.04 -13.71
N LEU A 70 -4.52 15.82 -14.17
CA LEU A 70 -4.98 16.22 -15.51
C LEU A 70 -4.90 17.74 -15.73
N SER A 71 -5.31 18.53 -14.75
CA SER A 71 -5.23 19.99 -14.85
C SER A 71 -3.78 20.52 -14.93
N ARG A 72 -2.80 19.75 -14.46
CA ARG A 72 -1.37 20.10 -14.46
C ARG A 72 -0.62 19.73 -15.74
N GLN A 73 -1.18 18.90 -16.63
CA GLN A 73 -0.49 18.44 -17.86
C GLN A 73 -0.20 19.57 -18.86
N SER A 74 -0.90 20.71 -18.75
CA SER A 74 -0.72 21.90 -19.59
C SER A 74 0.43 22.82 -19.13
N SER A 75 1.04 22.56 -17.97
CA SER A 75 2.07 23.41 -17.38
C SER A 75 3.49 23.01 -17.82
N LYS A 76 4.44 23.96 -17.75
CA LYS A 76 5.85 23.68 -18.06
C LYS A 76 6.41 22.67 -17.04
N ARG A 77 7.09 21.62 -17.53
CA ARG A 77 7.77 20.61 -16.71
C ARG A 77 9.01 21.19 -16.02
N ASP A 78 8.79 21.96 -14.96
CA ASP A 78 9.83 22.45 -14.06
C ASP A 78 10.01 21.52 -12.84
N SER A 79 10.97 21.83 -11.97
CA SER A 79 11.25 21.04 -10.77
C SER A 79 10.06 20.97 -9.80
N ARG A 80 9.20 21.99 -9.77
CA ARG A 80 8.01 22.01 -8.91
C ARG A 80 6.95 21.06 -9.46
N TRP A 81 6.78 21.02 -10.78
CA TRP A 81 5.89 20.06 -11.45
C TRP A 81 6.32 18.62 -11.15
N LEU A 82 7.61 18.31 -11.27
CA LEU A 82 8.15 16.98 -10.96
C LEU A 82 7.85 16.56 -9.51
N LEU A 83 8.09 17.44 -8.54
CA LEU A 83 7.79 17.17 -7.13
C LEU A 83 6.29 16.93 -6.89
N MET A 84 5.43 17.73 -7.52
CA MET A 84 3.98 17.62 -7.37
C MET A 84 3.42 16.34 -8.04
N SER A 85 4.00 15.96 -9.19
CA SER A 85 3.67 14.71 -9.88
C SER A 85 4.06 13.51 -9.03
N ALA A 86 5.30 13.49 -8.54
CA ALA A 86 5.80 12.46 -7.64
C ALA A 86 4.95 12.34 -6.36
N TYR A 87 4.55 13.47 -5.77
CA TYR A 87 3.62 13.50 -4.64
C TYR A 87 2.26 12.88 -5.00
N ALA A 88 1.69 13.25 -6.16
CA ALA A 88 0.43 12.69 -6.62
C ALA A 88 0.51 11.17 -6.84
N ASP A 89 1.60 10.68 -7.44
CA ASP A 89 1.80 9.27 -7.73
C ASP A 89 1.93 8.44 -6.44
N ILE A 90 2.76 8.89 -5.48
CA ILE A 90 2.89 8.23 -4.18
C ILE A 90 1.54 8.19 -3.46
N ASN A 91 0.81 9.30 -3.43
CA ASN A 91 -0.50 9.33 -2.78
C ASN A 91 -1.52 8.42 -3.45
N ARG A 92 -1.50 8.33 -4.79
CA ARG A 92 -2.34 7.39 -5.53
C ARG A 92 -1.98 5.94 -5.18
N ILE A 93 -0.70 5.62 -5.07
CA ILE A 93 -0.21 4.30 -4.65
C ILE A 93 -0.70 3.95 -3.23
N PHE A 94 -0.60 4.88 -2.27
CA PHE A 94 -1.12 4.65 -0.92
C PHE A 94 -2.64 4.45 -0.90
N ALA A 95 -3.40 5.30 -1.60
CA ALA A 95 -4.86 5.18 -1.65
C ALA A 95 -5.31 3.85 -2.26
N LEU A 96 -4.67 3.40 -3.35
CA LEU A 96 -4.96 2.10 -3.96
C LEU A 96 -4.63 0.94 -3.02
N SER A 97 -3.53 1.02 -2.26
CA SER A 97 -3.22 0.00 -1.25
C SER A 97 -4.15 0.03 -0.05
N ALA A 98 -4.69 1.21 0.32
CA ALA A 98 -5.72 1.32 1.34
C ALA A 98 -7.02 0.61 0.92
N ILE A 99 -7.40 0.66 -0.36
CA ILE A 99 -8.51 -0.15 -0.90
C ILE A 99 -8.24 -1.64 -0.69
N VAL A 100 -7.05 -2.12 -1.08
CA VAL A 100 -6.66 -3.53 -0.89
C VAL A 100 -6.72 -3.91 0.60
N TYR A 101 -6.18 -3.07 1.48
CA TYR A 101 -6.24 -3.32 2.93
C TYR A 101 -7.69 -3.40 3.43
N LEU A 102 -8.55 -2.48 3.00
CA LEU A 102 -9.96 -2.48 3.37
C LEU A 102 -10.67 -3.77 2.92
N HIS A 103 -10.43 -4.22 1.69
CA HIS A 103 -11.01 -5.48 1.19
C HIS A 103 -10.52 -6.68 2.00
N VAL A 104 -9.26 -6.70 2.42
CA VAL A 104 -8.74 -7.72 3.34
C VAL A 104 -9.43 -7.66 4.70
N VAL A 105 -9.67 -6.47 5.25
CA VAL A 105 -10.39 -6.30 6.52
C VAL A 105 -11.83 -6.77 6.41
N ILE A 106 -12.52 -6.52 5.30
CA ILE A 106 -13.92 -6.93 5.11
C ILE A 106 -14.01 -8.43 4.82
N SER A 107 -13.35 -8.88 3.75
CA SER A 107 -13.55 -10.19 3.14
C SER A 107 -12.50 -11.24 3.55
N GLY A 108 -11.40 -10.82 4.17
CA GLY A 108 -10.26 -11.68 4.48
C GLY A 108 -9.16 -11.61 3.41
N ALA A 109 -8.00 -12.19 3.73
CA ALA A 109 -6.81 -12.15 2.87
C ALA A 109 -6.89 -13.19 1.73
N HIS A 110 -7.80 -12.97 0.79
CA HIS A 110 -8.08 -13.86 -0.33
C HIS A 110 -7.72 -13.18 -1.67
N PRO A 111 -6.51 -13.43 -2.22
CA PRO A 111 -6.04 -12.84 -3.48
C PRO A 111 -6.94 -13.08 -4.70
N GLU A 112 -7.69 -14.19 -4.72
CA GLU A 112 -8.55 -14.56 -5.84
C GLU A 112 -9.87 -13.78 -5.90
N LEU A 113 -10.21 -13.03 -4.84
CA LEU A 113 -11.38 -12.17 -4.85
C LEU A 113 -11.20 -11.08 -5.92
N PRO A 114 -12.20 -10.85 -6.79
CA PRO A 114 -12.09 -9.89 -7.90
C PRO A 114 -11.67 -8.49 -7.44
N GLU A 115 -12.26 -8.00 -6.35
CA GLU A 115 -12.00 -6.67 -5.80
C GLU A 115 -10.54 -6.51 -5.31
N VAL A 116 -9.99 -7.56 -4.67
CA VAL A 116 -8.59 -7.61 -4.22
C VAL A 116 -7.66 -7.65 -5.43
N LYS A 117 -7.93 -8.54 -6.39
CA LYS A 117 -7.11 -8.72 -7.59
C LYS A 117 -7.07 -7.44 -8.44
N GLU A 118 -8.19 -6.74 -8.55
CA GLU A 118 -8.29 -5.46 -9.25
C GLU A 118 -7.50 -4.38 -8.51
N GLY A 119 -7.67 -4.26 -7.19
CA GLY A 119 -6.93 -3.31 -6.35
C GLY A 119 -5.41 -3.51 -6.47
N VAL A 120 -4.95 -4.75 -6.36
CA VAL A 120 -3.53 -5.13 -6.52
C VAL A 120 -3.03 -4.80 -7.93
N SER A 121 -3.81 -5.09 -8.98
CA SER A 121 -3.45 -4.77 -10.37
C SER A 121 -3.29 -3.27 -10.60
N LYS A 122 -4.24 -2.46 -10.10
CA LYS A 122 -4.20 -1.00 -10.21
C LYS A 122 -3.00 -0.42 -9.44
N ASN A 123 -2.71 -0.97 -8.26
CA ASN A 123 -1.57 -0.53 -7.46
C ASN A 123 -0.23 -0.89 -8.13
N LEU A 124 -0.09 -2.12 -8.63
CA LEU A 124 1.08 -2.56 -9.37
C LEU A 124 1.33 -1.68 -10.61
N ALA A 125 0.29 -1.38 -11.38
CA ALA A 125 0.40 -0.48 -12.53
C ALA A 125 0.90 0.92 -12.11
N ALA A 126 0.43 1.43 -10.97
CA ALA A 126 0.87 2.72 -10.41
C ALA A 126 2.35 2.71 -10.00
N LEU A 127 2.81 1.64 -9.34
CA LEU A 127 4.21 1.44 -8.97
C LEU A 127 5.10 1.36 -10.22
N GLN A 128 4.64 0.67 -11.26
CA GLN A 128 5.34 0.54 -12.53
C GLN A 128 5.33 1.82 -13.37
N SER A 129 4.34 2.70 -13.21
CA SER A 129 4.26 3.96 -13.94
C SER A 129 5.07 5.11 -13.33
N LEU A 130 5.66 4.94 -12.14
CA LEU A 130 6.53 5.96 -11.54
C LEU A 130 7.67 6.33 -12.50
N GLU A 131 7.78 7.61 -12.84
CA GLU A 131 8.87 8.14 -13.69
C GLU A 131 10.23 7.97 -12.99
N ASP A 132 10.29 8.25 -11.69
CA ASP A 132 11.48 8.08 -10.86
C ASP A 132 11.33 6.85 -9.95
N LYS A 133 12.13 5.81 -10.23
CA LYS A 133 12.12 4.54 -9.47
C LYS A 133 12.75 4.68 -8.09
N GLU A 134 13.54 5.72 -7.83
CA GLU A 134 14.10 5.95 -6.50
C GLU A 134 13.00 6.28 -5.48
N LEU A 135 11.84 6.76 -5.94
CA LEU A 135 10.68 7.08 -5.10
C LEU A 135 9.97 5.85 -4.51
N LEU A 136 10.27 4.64 -4.98
CA LEU A 136 9.67 3.40 -4.46
C LEU A 136 9.88 3.22 -2.95
N VAL A 137 10.95 3.79 -2.39
CA VAL A 137 11.15 3.87 -0.93
C VAL A 137 9.98 4.49 -0.20
N ASN A 138 9.35 5.51 -0.78
CA ASN A 138 8.27 6.23 -0.14
C ASN A 138 6.99 5.38 -0.12
N ALA A 139 6.91 4.35 -0.96
CA ALA A 139 5.77 3.46 -1.11
C ALA A 139 5.95 2.08 -0.44
N VAL A 140 6.95 1.90 0.44
CA VAL A 140 7.27 0.59 1.06
C VAL A 140 6.03 -0.08 1.68
N TRP A 141 5.21 0.68 2.42
CA TRP A 141 3.99 0.14 3.02
C TRP A 141 3.02 -0.35 1.95
N ALA A 142 2.68 0.51 0.98
CA ALA A 142 1.76 0.20 -0.11
C ALA A 142 2.22 -1.00 -0.95
N PHE A 143 3.52 -1.04 -1.26
CA PHE A 143 4.19 -2.15 -1.94
C PHE A 143 4.02 -3.46 -1.16
N CYS A 144 4.28 -3.45 0.15
CA CYS A 144 4.13 -4.62 1.01
C CYS A 144 2.68 -5.12 1.05
N ILE A 145 1.71 -4.23 1.29
CA ILE A 145 0.29 -4.58 1.41
C ILE A 145 -0.23 -5.22 0.11
N SER A 146 -0.09 -4.51 -1.01
CA SER A 146 -0.60 -4.97 -2.31
C SER A 146 0.18 -6.19 -2.81
N GLY A 147 1.51 -6.16 -2.69
CA GLY A 147 2.36 -7.25 -3.11
C GLY A 147 2.14 -8.53 -2.32
N SER A 148 1.82 -8.44 -1.03
CA SER A 148 1.51 -9.60 -0.19
C SER A 148 0.22 -10.29 -0.64
N LEU A 149 -0.64 -9.62 -1.40
CA LEU A 149 -1.91 -10.12 -1.93
C LEU A 149 -1.85 -10.41 -3.43
N ALA A 150 -0.66 -10.39 -4.05
CA ALA A 150 -0.48 -10.75 -5.45
C ALA A 150 -0.79 -12.23 -5.72
N VAL A 151 -1.59 -12.48 -6.76
CA VAL A 151 -1.79 -13.83 -7.33
C VAL A 151 -0.56 -14.26 -8.12
N GLU A 152 -0.39 -15.56 -8.37
CA GLU A 152 0.83 -16.12 -8.99
C GLU A 152 1.22 -15.42 -10.31
N SER A 153 0.24 -15.11 -11.15
CA SER A 153 0.45 -14.37 -12.41
C SER A 153 1.01 -12.95 -12.23
N GLN A 154 0.82 -12.31 -11.07
CA GLN A 154 1.29 -10.96 -10.76
C GLN A 154 2.62 -10.94 -10.01
N GLN A 155 3.00 -12.04 -9.34
CA GLN A 155 4.19 -12.07 -8.46
C GLN A 155 5.47 -11.69 -9.21
N GLY A 156 5.64 -12.18 -10.44
CA GLY A 156 6.79 -11.82 -11.29
C GLY A 156 6.89 -10.32 -11.55
N SER A 157 5.76 -9.65 -11.75
CA SER A 157 5.70 -8.21 -11.99
C SER A 157 5.99 -7.38 -10.75
N PHE A 158 5.80 -7.89 -9.53
CA PHE A 158 6.25 -7.22 -8.31
C PHE A 158 7.77 -7.33 -8.08
N ARG A 159 8.44 -8.31 -8.71
CA ARG A 159 9.91 -8.43 -8.67
C ARG A 159 10.61 -7.35 -9.50
N GLU A 160 9.96 -6.86 -10.55
CA GLU A 160 10.55 -5.88 -11.47
C GLU A 160 10.76 -4.51 -10.80
N PRO A 161 9.76 -3.88 -10.14
CA PRO A 161 9.96 -2.68 -9.32
C PRO A 161 11.02 -2.88 -8.23
N PHE A 162 11.07 -4.07 -7.62
CA PHE A 162 12.10 -4.40 -6.63
C PHE A 162 13.52 -4.33 -7.22
N SER A 163 13.71 -4.92 -8.40
CA SER A 163 15.00 -4.91 -9.10
C SER A 163 15.40 -3.55 -9.67
N ALA A 164 14.42 -2.71 -10.02
CA ALA A 164 14.62 -1.39 -10.62
C ALA A 164 14.96 -0.31 -9.59
N ALA A 165 14.61 -0.52 -8.32
CA ALA A 165 14.92 0.42 -7.26
C ALA A 165 16.43 0.47 -7.00
N LYS A 166 17.08 1.59 -7.33
CA LYS A 166 18.47 1.89 -6.90
C LYS A 166 18.42 2.39 -5.47
N VAL A 167 18.48 1.46 -4.52
CA VAL A 167 18.25 1.79 -3.11
C VAL A 167 19.57 2.11 -2.40
N THR A 168 19.61 3.19 -1.60
CA THR A 168 20.72 3.49 -0.68
C THR A 168 20.76 2.49 0.48
N ASN A 169 21.95 2.18 1.03
CA ASN A 169 22.14 1.10 2.01
C ASN A 169 21.15 1.07 3.19
N SER A 170 20.72 2.22 3.73
CA SER A 170 19.74 2.29 4.84
C SER A 170 18.32 1.94 4.40
N THR A 171 17.98 2.33 3.18
CA THR A 171 16.65 2.17 2.60
C THR A 171 16.46 0.77 2.00
N VAL A 172 17.57 0.14 1.60
CA VAL A 172 17.62 -1.25 1.12
C VAL A 172 16.99 -2.14 2.19
N GLY A 173 17.27 -1.87 3.46
CA GLY A 173 16.74 -2.64 4.58
C GLY A 173 15.21 -2.71 4.61
N SER A 174 14.52 -1.57 4.57
CA SER A 174 13.06 -1.53 4.68
C SER A 174 12.35 -2.10 3.46
N PHE A 175 12.86 -1.83 2.26
CA PHE A 175 12.23 -2.29 1.02
C PHE A 175 12.52 -3.77 0.75
N ALA A 176 13.75 -4.24 1.01
CA ALA A 176 14.08 -5.68 1.00
C ALA A 176 13.24 -6.43 2.04
N GLU A 177 12.94 -5.79 3.17
CA GLU A 177 12.08 -6.43 4.15
C GLU A 177 10.64 -6.59 3.70
N ALA A 178 10.05 -5.52 3.16
CA ALA A 178 8.71 -5.58 2.58
C ALA A 178 8.64 -6.69 1.52
N PHE A 179 9.67 -6.79 0.66
CA PHE A 179 9.74 -7.84 -0.33
C PHE A 179 9.82 -9.25 0.29
N LYS A 180 10.61 -9.44 1.34
CA LYS A 180 10.71 -10.71 2.07
C LYS A 180 9.36 -11.13 2.69
N ILE A 181 8.62 -10.16 3.25
CA ILE A 181 7.28 -10.41 3.78
C ILE A 181 6.35 -10.88 2.68
N MET A 182 6.36 -10.22 1.51
CA MET A 182 5.55 -10.60 0.36
C MET A 182 5.85 -12.03 -0.10
N GLU A 183 7.13 -12.38 -0.28
CA GLU A 183 7.53 -13.73 -0.67
C GLU A 183 7.09 -14.77 0.35
N THR A 184 7.19 -14.45 1.64
CA THR A 184 6.74 -15.32 2.72
C THR A 184 5.22 -15.55 2.65
N CYS A 185 4.42 -14.52 2.38
CA CYS A 185 2.97 -14.67 2.14
C CYS A 185 2.69 -15.60 0.95
N TRP A 186 3.43 -15.45 -0.15
CA TRP A 186 3.26 -16.28 -1.35
C TRP A 186 3.56 -17.75 -1.06
N GLU A 187 4.66 -18.04 -0.36
CA GLU A 187 5.05 -19.38 0.05
C GLU A 187 4.04 -20.01 1.02
N MET A 188 3.57 -19.24 2.01
CA MET A 188 2.59 -19.72 2.98
C MET A 188 1.27 -20.11 2.29
N ARG A 189 0.79 -19.34 1.31
CA ARG A 189 -0.41 -19.72 0.54
C ARG A 189 -0.20 -20.92 -0.37
N ARG A 190 1.01 -21.11 -0.91
CA ARG A 190 1.31 -22.30 -1.73
C ARG A 190 1.31 -23.58 -0.89
N ASN A 191 1.76 -23.48 0.37
CA ASN A 191 1.96 -24.62 1.25
C ASN A 191 0.82 -24.87 2.26
N SER A 192 -0.17 -23.96 2.34
CA SER A 192 -1.29 -24.08 3.27
C SER A 192 -2.59 -23.57 2.65
N SER A 193 -3.73 -24.13 3.07
CA SER A 193 -5.06 -23.65 2.69
C SER A 193 -5.51 -22.41 3.48
N CYS A 194 -4.61 -21.78 4.26
CA CYS A 194 -4.94 -20.68 5.14
C CYS A 194 -4.84 -19.33 4.41
N SER A 195 -5.77 -18.43 4.68
CA SER A 195 -5.66 -17.02 4.25
C SER A 195 -4.56 -16.34 5.06
N CYS A 196 -3.34 -16.25 4.51
CA CYS A 196 -2.26 -15.51 5.15
C CYS A 196 -2.10 -14.12 4.51
N ASP A 197 -2.11 -13.10 5.36
CA ASP A 197 -1.79 -11.71 5.06
C ASP A 197 -0.33 -11.38 5.43
N TRP A 198 0.04 -10.12 5.25
CA TRP A 198 1.35 -9.59 5.66
C TRP A 198 1.57 -9.70 7.17
N VAL A 199 0.52 -9.62 8.00
CA VAL A 199 0.64 -9.77 9.46
C VAL A 199 1.09 -11.19 9.80
N SER A 200 0.45 -12.19 9.20
CA SER A 200 0.79 -13.61 9.37
C SER A 200 2.25 -13.91 8.95
N ALA A 201 2.71 -13.29 7.87
CA ALA A 201 4.10 -13.42 7.42
C ALA A 201 5.08 -12.70 8.36
N MET A 202 4.74 -11.51 8.86
CA MET A 202 5.56 -10.80 9.84
C MET A 202 5.68 -11.55 11.16
N ASP A 203 4.60 -12.14 11.66
CA ASP A 203 4.60 -13.01 12.86
C ASP A 203 5.54 -14.20 12.66
N LYS A 204 5.47 -14.87 11.50
CA LYS A 204 6.38 -15.97 11.13
C LYS A 204 7.85 -15.52 11.06
N LEU A 205 8.10 -14.27 10.67
CA LEU A 205 9.44 -13.67 10.61
C LEU A 205 9.91 -13.09 11.96
N GLY A 206 9.08 -13.14 13.01
CA GLY A 206 9.41 -12.58 14.32
C GLY A 206 9.41 -11.05 14.36
N ARG A 207 8.56 -10.39 13.55
CA ARG A 207 8.48 -8.93 13.42
C ARG A 207 7.16 -8.39 13.93
N TYR A 208 7.21 -7.27 14.64
CA TYR A 208 6.03 -6.61 15.20
C TYR A 208 5.72 -5.31 14.45
N VAL A 209 4.43 -5.03 14.21
CA VAL A 209 3.95 -3.79 13.56
C VAL A 209 3.33 -2.87 14.60
N LEU A 210 3.55 -1.57 14.45
CA LEU A 210 2.92 -0.51 15.25
C LEU A 210 1.44 -0.25 14.89
N LEU A 211 0.93 -0.84 13.82
CA LEU A 211 -0.46 -0.69 13.37
C LEU A 211 -1.01 -2.03 12.92
N ARG A 212 -2.10 -2.44 13.56
CA ARG A 212 -2.97 -3.56 13.25
C ARG A 212 -4.37 -3.03 13.04
#